data_AF-A0A1V9ZUH2-F1
#
_entry.id   AF-A0A1V9ZUH2-F1
#
_cell.length_a   1.000
_cell.length_b   1.000
_cell.length_c   1.000
_cell.angle_alpha   90.00
_cell.angle_beta   90.00
_cell.angle_gamma   90.00
#
_symmetry.space_group_name_H-M   'P 1'
#
loop_
_entity.id
_entity.type
_entity.pdbx_description
1 polymer ?
#
loop_
_entity_poly.entity_id
_entity_poly.type
_entity_poly.pdbx_seq_one_letter_code
_entity_poly.pdbx_strand_id
1 'polypeptide(L)'
;MLLLASVVAAVAMAAAEPLPPVLPQALAKAVDTFKPVIATYAATALPATMGNCSADAPKPCQEIGDLYNTKTSFYDVRARWISGLNTLTVDTLSLTYDAVGTVTATAAVTFKSLPLSLRVDACLPSAGCSKLLDNTETCCGGPKTITVVAVATCNETYPFLRDLNVTRATISPALQIMVNVSGTPTGLFDATSLVQNELMTQGSTLLQKQALEPLNDKVRAFFGSTVFCTQESQLAWLAKHPQANDTATTSSPAAPKTSSANTSSVALLVFALAVLVHIS
;
A
#
# COMPACT_ATOMS: atom_id res chain seq x y z
N MET A 1 -24.03 30.27 -50.61
CA MET A 1 -24.78 31.47 -50.20
C MET A 1 -24.55 31.63 -48.71
N LEU A 2 -23.78 32.68 -48.36
CA LEU A 2 -23.44 33.26 -47.04
C LEU A 2 -23.01 32.30 -45.90
N LEU A 3 -21.74 32.25 -45.46
CA LEU A 3 -20.94 33.26 -44.72
C LEU A 3 -21.66 33.89 -43.52
N LEU A 4 -21.19 33.56 -42.31
CA LEU A 4 -20.89 34.54 -41.26
C LEU A 4 -19.89 33.96 -40.26
N ALA A 5 -18.67 34.50 -40.35
CA ALA A 5 -17.63 34.39 -39.36
C ALA A 5 -17.91 35.36 -38.20
N SER A 6 -17.53 34.99 -36.99
CA SER A 6 -17.24 35.93 -35.91
C SER A 6 -15.99 35.48 -35.16
N VAL A 7 -14.98 36.35 -35.25
CA VAL A 7 -13.70 36.34 -34.56
C VAL A 7 -13.85 37.12 -33.25
N VAL A 8 -12.86 36.94 -32.34
CA VAL A 8 -12.52 37.76 -31.14
C VAL A 8 -13.12 37.21 -29.84
N ALA A 9 -12.38 36.89 -28.77
CA ALA A 9 -10.98 37.07 -28.42
C ALA A 9 -10.48 35.85 -27.63
N ALA A 10 -9.30 35.34 -28.01
CA ALA A 10 -8.49 34.55 -27.11
C ALA A 10 -7.89 35.51 -26.07
N VAL A 11 -8.53 35.63 -24.91
CA VAL A 11 -7.80 36.05 -23.72
C VAL A 11 -6.94 34.85 -23.37
N ALA A 12 -5.66 34.91 -23.72
CA ALA A 12 -4.65 34.07 -23.09
C ALA A 12 -4.64 34.48 -21.61
N MET A 13 -5.52 33.87 -20.82
CA MET A 13 -5.28 33.79 -19.39
C MET A 13 -3.99 33.01 -19.28
N ALA A 14 -2.90 33.70 -19.00
CA ALA A 14 -1.72 33.08 -18.43
C ALA A 14 -2.25 32.37 -17.17
N ALA A 15 -2.58 31.09 -17.31
CA ALA A 15 -2.89 30.26 -16.16
C ALA A 15 -1.62 30.35 -15.31
N ALA A 16 -1.70 31.05 -14.18
CA ALA A 16 -0.63 31.03 -13.20
C ALA A 16 -0.30 29.56 -12.97
N GLU A 17 0.90 29.15 -13.38
CA GLU A 17 1.28 27.75 -13.29
C GLU A 17 1.14 27.36 -11.82
N PRO A 18 0.41 26.28 -11.51
CA PRO A 18 0.21 25.87 -10.13
C PRO A 18 1.58 25.71 -9.48
N LEU A 19 1.79 26.43 -8.39
CA LEU A 19 3.02 26.41 -7.61
C LEU A 19 3.52 24.97 -7.43
N PRO A 20 4.79 24.65 -7.75
CA PRO A 20 5.29 23.30 -7.56
C PRO A 20 5.16 22.90 -6.09
N PRO A 21 4.64 21.71 -5.78
CA PRO A 21 4.24 21.36 -4.43
C PRO A 21 5.43 21.04 -3.53
N VAL A 22 5.20 21.11 -2.21
CA VAL A 22 5.97 20.32 -1.24
C VAL A 22 5.42 18.89 -1.28
N LEU A 23 6.12 17.98 -1.96
CA LEU A 23 5.63 16.65 -2.30
C LEU A 23 5.15 15.85 -1.07
N PRO A 24 5.91 15.76 0.04
CA PRO A 24 5.45 15.04 1.23
C PRO A 24 4.10 15.56 1.78
N GLN A 25 3.93 16.87 1.81
CA GLN A 25 2.68 17.50 2.29
C GLN A 25 1.51 17.23 1.33
N ALA A 26 1.76 17.33 0.02
CA ALA A 26 0.74 17.06 -0.98
C ALA A 26 0.29 15.58 -0.95
N LEU A 27 1.23 14.65 -0.78
CA LEU A 27 0.94 13.22 -0.62
C LEU A 27 0.16 12.94 0.67
N ALA A 28 0.54 13.55 1.79
CA ALA A 28 -0.17 13.38 3.06
C ALA A 28 -1.64 13.82 2.95
N LYS A 29 -1.87 15.00 2.39
CA LYS A 29 -3.21 15.54 2.15
C LYS A 29 -4.03 14.65 1.19
N ALA A 30 -3.39 14.11 0.16
CA ALA A 30 -4.05 13.20 -0.78
C ALA A 30 -4.47 11.90 -0.08
N VAL A 31 -3.58 11.27 0.69
CA VAL A 31 -3.91 10.07 1.48
C VAL A 31 -5.09 10.35 2.41
N ASP A 32 -5.08 11.47 3.13
CA ASP A 32 -6.17 11.89 4.02
C ASP A 32 -7.52 12.08 3.31
N THR A 33 -7.50 12.69 2.13
CA THR A 33 -8.73 12.96 1.37
C THR A 33 -9.39 11.67 0.87
N PHE A 34 -8.59 10.66 0.54
CA PHE A 34 -9.06 9.48 -0.19
C PHE A 34 -9.02 8.16 0.58
N LYS A 35 -8.79 8.19 1.90
CA LYS A 35 -8.83 6.99 2.76
C LYS A 35 -10.03 6.07 2.50
N PRO A 36 -11.28 6.57 2.35
CA PRO A 36 -12.43 5.69 2.12
C PRO A 36 -12.35 4.92 0.79
N VAL A 37 -11.83 5.57 -0.26
CA VAL A 37 -11.67 4.96 -1.59
C VAL A 37 -10.56 3.92 -1.54
N ILE A 38 -9.45 4.24 -0.89
CA ILE A 38 -8.31 3.32 -0.68
C ILE A 38 -8.77 2.07 0.08
N ALA A 39 -9.50 2.27 1.18
CA ALA A 39 -10.03 1.19 2.00
C ALA A 39 -10.97 0.27 1.21
N THR A 40 -11.88 0.86 0.43
CA THR A 40 -12.82 0.10 -0.40
C THR A 40 -12.09 -0.73 -1.45
N TYR A 41 -11.12 -0.11 -2.13
CA TYR A 41 -10.37 -0.78 -3.18
C TYR A 41 -9.50 -1.93 -2.64
N ALA A 42 -8.78 -1.70 -1.53
CA ALA A 42 -7.96 -2.72 -0.88
C ALA A 42 -8.77 -3.97 -0.48
N ALA A 43 -10.01 -3.78 -0.02
CA ALA A 43 -10.91 -4.89 0.30
C ALA A 43 -11.31 -5.74 -0.93
N THR A 44 -11.34 -5.14 -2.12
CA THR A 44 -11.70 -5.82 -3.38
C THR A 44 -10.52 -6.35 -4.18
N ALA A 45 -9.32 -5.89 -3.87
CA ALA A 45 -8.10 -6.18 -4.62
C ALA A 45 -7.53 -7.57 -4.33
N LEU A 46 -7.68 -8.06 -3.10
CA LEU A 46 -7.11 -9.35 -2.70
C LEU A 46 -8.02 -10.50 -3.12
N PRO A 47 -7.45 -11.63 -3.59
CA PRO A 47 -8.23 -12.84 -3.82
C PRO A 47 -8.83 -13.34 -2.50
N ALA A 48 -9.88 -14.16 -2.55
CA ALA A 48 -10.43 -14.75 -1.33
C ALA A 48 -9.44 -15.74 -0.69
N THR A 49 -8.73 -16.51 -1.52
CA THR A 49 -7.74 -17.51 -1.11
C THR A 49 -6.54 -17.48 -2.05
N MET A 50 -5.35 -17.73 -1.53
CA MET A 50 -4.14 -17.95 -2.33
C MET A 50 -3.32 -19.13 -1.79
N GLY A 51 -2.60 -19.81 -2.68
CA GLY A 51 -1.69 -20.91 -2.35
C GLY A 51 -1.90 -22.10 -3.28
N ASN A 52 -1.68 -23.30 -2.75
CA ASN A 52 -1.92 -24.55 -3.41
C ASN A 52 -3.42 -24.84 -3.44
N CYS A 53 -4.07 -24.44 -4.54
CA CYS A 53 -5.51 -24.58 -4.74
C CYS A 53 -5.94 -26.02 -4.94
N SER A 54 -4.99 -26.92 -5.24
CA SER A 54 -5.23 -28.36 -5.34
C SER A 54 -5.34 -29.04 -3.97
N ALA A 55 -4.94 -28.37 -2.89
CA ALA A 55 -4.99 -28.90 -1.52
C ALA A 55 -6.28 -28.54 -0.77
N ASP A 56 -7.44 -28.73 -1.42
CA ASP A 56 -8.78 -28.44 -0.87
C ASP A 56 -8.97 -26.98 -0.41
N ALA A 57 -8.39 -26.04 -1.17
CA ALA A 57 -8.47 -24.62 -0.84
C ALA A 57 -9.88 -24.04 -1.10
N PRO A 58 -10.41 -23.16 -0.22
CA PRO A 58 -11.67 -22.47 -0.45
C PRO A 58 -11.63 -21.65 -1.74
N LYS A 59 -12.67 -21.76 -2.58
CA LYS A 59 -12.78 -21.02 -3.85
C LYS A 59 -13.43 -19.64 -3.65
N PRO A 60 -13.08 -18.62 -4.46
CA PRO A 60 -12.04 -18.63 -5.51
C PRO A 60 -10.63 -18.65 -4.90
N CYS A 61 -9.73 -19.42 -5.53
CA CYS A 61 -8.35 -19.59 -5.08
C CYS A 61 -7.38 -19.23 -6.21
N GLN A 62 -6.37 -18.42 -5.89
CA GLN A 62 -5.27 -18.06 -6.78
C GLN A 62 -4.10 -19.04 -6.57
N GLU A 63 -3.82 -19.83 -7.60
CA GLU A 63 -2.80 -20.89 -7.55
C GLU A 63 -1.40 -20.30 -7.62
N ILE A 64 -0.62 -20.51 -6.55
CA ILE A 64 0.79 -20.09 -6.47
C ILE A 64 1.69 -21.19 -5.87
N GLY A 65 1.17 -22.42 -5.71
CA GLY A 65 1.85 -23.49 -4.98
C GLY A 65 1.76 -23.32 -3.46
N ASP A 66 2.47 -24.18 -2.73
CA ASP A 66 2.52 -24.10 -1.27
C ASP A 66 3.16 -22.76 -0.84
N LEU A 67 2.49 -22.02 0.06
CA LEU A 67 2.98 -20.77 0.64
C LEU A 67 4.30 -20.94 1.38
N TYR A 68 4.51 -22.12 1.95
CA TYR A 68 5.76 -22.52 2.58
C TYR A 68 5.91 -24.03 2.50
N ASN A 69 7.10 -24.50 2.16
CA ASN A 69 7.41 -25.91 2.11
C ASN A 69 8.86 -26.12 2.54
N THR A 70 9.05 -26.87 3.63
CA THR A 70 10.37 -27.30 4.08
C THR A 70 10.33 -28.76 4.50
N LYS A 71 11.41 -29.48 4.19
CA LYS A 71 11.56 -30.88 4.54
C LYS A 71 12.95 -31.15 5.08
N THR A 72 12.99 -31.77 6.24
CA THR A 72 14.21 -32.25 6.89
C THR A 72 14.13 -33.76 7.12
N SER A 73 15.16 -34.34 7.75
CA SER A 73 15.15 -35.75 8.13
C SER A 73 14.12 -36.08 9.22
N PHE A 74 13.64 -35.08 9.96
CA PHE A 74 12.79 -35.26 11.14
C PHE A 74 11.39 -34.66 11.00
N TYR A 75 11.16 -33.79 10.02
CA TYR A 75 9.85 -33.19 9.78
C TYR A 75 9.67 -32.71 8.34
N ASP A 76 8.42 -32.62 7.90
CA ASP A 76 7.98 -32.04 6.64
C ASP A 76 6.84 -31.05 6.97
N VAL A 77 7.05 -29.76 6.70
CA VAL A 77 6.11 -28.69 7.03
C VAL A 77 5.68 -27.99 5.75
N ARG A 78 4.38 -27.99 5.51
CA ARG A 78 3.74 -27.34 4.36
C ARG A 78 2.63 -26.41 4.82
N ALA A 79 2.79 -25.12 4.57
CA ALA A 79 1.69 -24.17 4.57
C ALA A 79 1.13 -24.13 3.14
N ARG A 80 -0.05 -24.69 2.94
CA ARG A 80 -0.57 -24.98 1.60
C ARG A 80 -1.28 -23.76 1.02
N TRP A 81 -2.22 -23.20 1.75
CA TRP A 81 -3.00 -22.03 1.32
C TRP A 81 -3.48 -21.21 2.52
N ILE A 82 -3.81 -19.95 2.27
CA ILE A 82 -4.44 -19.03 3.23
C ILE A 82 -5.71 -18.46 2.61
N SER A 83 -6.79 -18.37 3.38
CA SER A 83 -8.08 -17.84 2.94
C SER A 83 -8.55 -16.67 3.81
N GLY A 84 -9.63 -16.00 3.40
CA GLY A 84 -10.20 -14.84 4.10
C GLY A 84 -9.48 -13.53 3.82
N LEU A 85 -8.59 -13.49 2.84
CA LEU A 85 -7.82 -12.28 2.47
C LEU A 85 -8.72 -11.14 1.96
N ASN A 86 -9.84 -11.47 1.31
CA ASN A 86 -10.84 -10.49 0.88
C ASN A 86 -11.71 -9.93 2.04
N THR A 87 -11.48 -10.36 3.29
CA THR A 87 -12.16 -9.81 4.47
C THR A 87 -11.38 -8.66 5.12
N LEU A 88 -10.40 -8.12 4.39
CA LEU A 88 -9.57 -6.99 4.82
C LEU A 88 -10.41 -5.73 5.06
N THR A 89 -10.19 -5.11 6.21
CA THR A 89 -10.61 -3.75 6.53
C THR A 89 -9.37 -2.89 6.77
N VAL A 90 -9.37 -1.67 6.25
CA VAL A 90 -8.29 -0.71 6.54
C VAL A 90 -8.66 0.07 7.79
N ASP A 91 -7.91 -0.16 8.87
CA ASP A 91 -8.15 0.47 10.18
C ASP A 91 -7.41 1.81 10.28
N THR A 92 -6.20 1.86 9.73
CA THR A 92 -5.37 3.06 9.71
C THR A 92 -4.68 3.15 8.37
N LEU A 93 -4.69 4.35 7.82
CA LEU A 93 -3.78 4.75 6.76
C LEU A 93 -3.35 6.17 7.09
N SER A 94 -2.07 6.43 7.15
CA SER A 94 -1.54 7.76 7.39
C SER A 94 -0.19 7.91 6.71
N LEU A 95 0.12 9.14 6.35
CA LEU A 95 1.40 9.51 5.79
C LEU A 95 1.89 10.74 6.55
N THR A 96 3.04 10.60 7.20
CA THR A 96 3.73 11.67 7.90
C THR A 96 5.04 11.95 7.20
N TYR A 97 5.63 13.09 7.50
CA TYR A 97 6.93 13.47 6.96
C TYR A 97 7.72 14.30 7.96
N ASP A 98 9.05 14.26 7.84
CA ASP A 98 9.95 15.02 8.68
C ASP A 98 10.51 16.27 7.97
N ALA A 99 11.34 17.02 8.69
CA ALA A 99 11.94 18.25 8.18
C ALA A 99 12.95 18.03 7.04
N VAL A 100 13.47 16.81 6.86
CA VAL A 100 14.44 16.48 5.80
C VAL A 100 13.77 15.83 4.58
N GLY A 101 12.44 15.72 4.58
CA GLY A 101 11.68 15.17 3.45
C GLY A 101 11.56 13.65 3.47
N THR A 102 11.85 12.98 4.59
CA THR A 102 11.53 11.56 4.75
C THR A 102 10.03 11.42 4.88
N VAL A 103 9.43 10.53 4.09
CA VAL A 103 8.02 10.20 4.10
C VAL A 103 7.83 8.86 4.81
N THR A 104 6.96 8.83 5.83
CA THR A 104 6.59 7.60 6.55
C THR A 104 5.12 7.30 6.32
N ALA A 105 4.83 6.19 5.65
CA ALA A 105 3.50 5.65 5.49
C ALA A 105 3.23 4.59 6.58
N THR A 106 2.13 4.74 7.31
CA THR A 106 1.66 3.72 8.26
C THR A 106 0.31 3.20 7.79
N ALA A 107 0.20 1.89 7.64
CA ALA A 107 -1.05 1.21 7.31
C ALA A 107 -1.33 0.15 8.38
N ALA A 108 -2.56 0.07 8.87
CA ALA A 108 -3.06 -1.03 9.68
C ALA A 108 -4.28 -1.62 8.99
N VAL A 109 -4.27 -2.93 8.81
CA VAL A 109 -5.35 -3.66 8.16
C VAL A 109 -5.76 -4.84 9.04
N THR A 110 -7.06 -5.08 9.16
CA THR A 110 -7.61 -6.21 9.91
C THR A 110 -8.31 -7.17 8.97
N PHE A 111 -7.97 -8.44 9.08
CA PHE A 111 -8.70 -9.52 8.44
C PHE A 111 -9.63 -10.15 9.46
N LYS A 112 -10.87 -10.44 9.06
CA LYS A 112 -11.87 -11.04 9.95
C LYS A 112 -11.46 -12.44 10.42
N SER A 113 -10.87 -13.22 9.52
CA SER A 113 -10.33 -14.55 9.80
C SER A 113 -9.34 -14.90 8.69
N LEU A 114 -8.18 -15.47 9.06
CA LEU A 114 -7.15 -15.91 8.11
C LEU A 114 -6.86 -17.40 8.30
N PRO A 115 -7.79 -18.32 8.03
CA PRO A 115 -7.51 -19.74 8.14
C PRO A 115 -6.34 -20.11 7.21
N LEU A 116 -5.29 -20.67 7.80
CA LEU A 116 -4.09 -21.12 7.12
C LEU A 116 -4.06 -22.63 7.16
N SER A 117 -4.08 -23.26 5.99
CA SER A 117 -3.96 -24.71 5.86
C SER A 117 -2.53 -25.15 6.09
N LEU A 118 -2.28 -25.71 7.27
CA LEU A 118 -0.96 -26.14 7.72
C LEU A 118 -0.93 -27.66 7.87
N ARG A 119 0.05 -28.29 7.22
CA ARG A 119 0.38 -29.69 7.41
C ARG A 119 1.79 -29.83 7.96
N VAL A 120 1.92 -30.57 9.05
CA VAL A 120 3.19 -30.94 9.66
C VAL A 120 3.21 -32.46 9.77
N ASP A 121 4.17 -33.09 9.12
CA ASP A 121 4.45 -34.50 9.25
C ASP A 121 5.75 -34.67 10.06
N ALA A 122 5.76 -35.56 11.05
CA ALA A 122 6.96 -35.96 11.79
C ALA A 122 7.61 -37.14 11.06
N CYS A 123 8.90 -37.02 10.74
CA CYS A 123 9.65 -38.02 10.00
C CYS A 123 10.62 -38.77 10.89
N LEU A 124 10.74 -40.08 10.66
CA LEU A 124 11.78 -40.90 11.28
C LEU A 124 12.71 -41.43 10.18
N PRO A 125 14.04 -41.32 10.35
CA PRO A 125 14.99 -41.96 9.44
C PRO A 125 14.66 -43.45 9.38
N SER A 126 14.32 -43.98 8.19
CA SER A 126 13.88 -45.35 7.88
C SER A 126 12.38 -45.71 8.01
N ALA A 127 11.56 -44.97 8.76
CA ALA A 127 10.14 -45.32 8.93
C ALA A 127 9.16 -44.39 8.17
N GLY A 128 9.68 -43.38 7.47
CA GLY A 128 8.87 -42.43 6.71
C GLY A 128 8.31 -41.31 7.59
N CYS A 129 7.34 -40.56 7.06
CA CYS A 129 6.73 -39.43 7.74
C CYS A 129 5.29 -39.76 8.12
N SER A 130 4.93 -39.43 9.36
CA SER A 130 3.59 -39.59 9.92
C SER A 130 2.98 -38.23 10.21
N LYS A 131 1.70 -38.08 9.89
CA LYS A 131 0.97 -36.82 10.05
C LYS A 131 0.85 -36.44 11.53
N LEU A 132 1.45 -35.32 11.91
CA LEU A 132 1.33 -34.75 13.25
C LEU A 132 0.21 -33.71 13.31
N LEU A 133 0.13 -32.88 12.28
CA LEU A 133 -0.84 -31.79 12.15
C LEU A 133 -1.31 -31.69 10.69
N ASP A 134 -2.60 -31.49 10.47
CA ASP A 134 -3.16 -31.21 9.15
C ASP A 134 -4.53 -30.54 9.34
N ASN A 135 -4.54 -29.22 9.53
CA ASN A 135 -5.76 -28.44 9.81
C ASN A 135 -5.61 -26.97 9.40
N THR A 136 -6.65 -26.19 9.66
CA THR A 136 -6.71 -24.73 9.42
C THR A 136 -6.79 -23.91 10.72
N GLU A 137 -6.91 -24.58 11.86
CA GLU A 137 -7.28 -23.97 13.14
C GLU A 137 -6.05 -23.59 13.98
N THR A 138 -4.91 -24.21 13.72
CA THR A 138 -3.76 -24.15 14.63
C THR A 138 -3.00 -22.82 14.64
N CYS A 139 -3.10 -21.97 13.62
CA CYS A 139 -2.33 -20.71 13.55
C CYS A 139 -3.16 -19.42 13.66
N CYS A 140 -4.24 -19.32 12.89
CA CYS A 140 -4.59 -18.01 12.32
C CYS A 140 -6.13 -17.76 12.22
N GLY A 141 -6.99 -18.69 12.68
CA GLY A 141 -8.44 -18.71 12.42
C GLY A 141 -9.32 -17.61 13.06
N GLY A 142 -8.76 -16.76 13.91
CA GLY A 142 -9.44 -15.56 14.44
C GLY A 142 -8.98 -14.26 13.75
N PRO A 143 -9.56 -13.10 14.09
CA PRO A 143 -9.15 -11.82 13.51
C PRO A 143 -7.64 -11.59 13.64
N LYS A 144 -7.05 -10.95 12.63
CA LYS A 144 -5.62 -10.58 12.60
C LYS A 144 -5.48 -9.17 12.06
N THR A 145 -4.85 -8.31 12.86
CA THR A 145 -4.44 -6.96 12.46
C THR A 145 -2.96 -6.99 12.08
N ILE A 146 -2.66 -6.54 10.87
CA ILE A 146 -1.31 -6.35 10.36
C ILE A 146 -1.06 -4.85 10.27
N THR A 147 -0.04 -4.36 10.97
CA THR A 147 0.41 -2.96 10.87
C THR A 147 1.76 -2.92 10.18
N VAL A 148 1.86 -2.13 9.12
CA VAL A 148 3.05 -1.94 8.31
C VAL A 148 3.46 -0.48 8.36
N VAL A 149 4.75 -0.23 8.57
CA VAL A 149 5.37 1.08 8.43
C VAL A 149 6.37 1.02 7.30
N ALA A 150 6.14 1.83 6.27
CA ALA A 150 7.03 2.00 5.14
C ALA A 150 7.61 3.41 5.14
N VAL A 151 8.88 3.53 4.76
CA VAL A 151 9.61 4.80 4.70
C VAL A 151 10.15 4.99 3.30
N ALA A 152 10.04 6.20 2.76
CA ALA A 152 10.69 6.61 1.53
C ALA A 152 11.37 7.97 1.72
N THR A 153 12.43 8.22 0.98
CA THR A 153 13.12 9.51 0.96
C THR A 153 12.66 10.33 -0.22
N CYS A 154 12.25 11.58 0.03
CA CYS A 154 11.96 12.52 -1.04
C CYS A 154 13.25 13.01 -1.71
N ASN A 155 13.22 13.16 -3.03
CA ASN A 155 14.24 13.83 -3.82
C ASN A 155 13.57 14.86 -4.74
N GLU A 156 14.21 16.02 -4.93
CA GLU A 156 13.68 17.07 -5.82
C GLU A 156 13.99 16.78 -7.30
N THR A 157 14.86 15.79 -7.57
CA THR A 157 15.16 15.28 -8.91
C THR A 157 14.55 13.91 -9.08
N TYR A 158 13.85 13.71 -10.20
CA TYR A 158 13.27 12.41 -10.56
C TYR A 158 14.34 11.29 -10.53
N PRO A 159 14.06 10.12 -9.93
CA PRO A 159 12.83 9.75 -9.23
C PRO A 159 12.68 10.51 -7.90
N PHE A 160 11.49 11.05 -7.67
CA PHE A 160 11.16 11.93 -6.53
C PHE A 160 10.97 11.19 -5.21
N LEU A 161 10.57 9.92 -5.23
CA LEU A 161 10.53 9.05 -4.07
C LEU A 161 11.57 7.94 -4.26
N ARG A 162 12.42 7.74 -3.27
CA ARG A 162 13.52 6.79 -3.29
C ARG A 162 13.53 5.95 -2.03
N ASP A 163 14.29 4.86 -2.08
CA ASP A 163 14.60 4.03 -0.92
C ASP A 163 13.36 3.57 -0.14
N LEU A 164 12.24 3.35 -0.87
CA LEU A 164 11.00 2.88 -0.29
C LEU A 164 11.23 1.51 0.34
N ASN A 165 11.01 1.39 1.65
CA ASN A 165 11.34 0.20 2.41
C ASN A 165 10.35 0.02 3.56
N VAL A 166 9.96 -1.23 3.84
CA VAL A 166 9.16 -1.57 5.02
C VAL A 166 10.11 -1.70 6.21
N THR A 167 10.01 -0.74 7.14
CA THR A 167 10.87 -0.69 8.33
C THR A 167 10.27 -1.40 9.53
N ARG A 168 8.95 -1.65 9.51
CA ARG A 168 8.25 -2.37 10.55
C ARG A 168 7.05 -3.11 9.99
N ALA A 169 6.87 -4.34 10.42
CA ALA A 169 5.63 -5.08 10.29
C ALA A 169 5.28 -5.69 11.65
N THR A 170 4.04 -5.53 12.12
CA THR A 170 3.54 -6.17 13.33
C THR A 170 2.25 -6.90 13.06
N ILE A 171 2.06 -8.03 13.73
CA ILE A 171 0.88 -8.89 13.58
C ILE A 171 0.28 -9.06 14.97
N SER A 172 -1.02 -8.82 15.11
CA SER A 172 -1.75 -8.94 16.36
C SER A 172 -3.10 -9.65 16.14
N PRO A 173 -3.49 -10.60 17.00
CA PRO A 173 -2.67 -11.28 18.00
C PRO A 173 -1.56 -12.13 17.35
N ALA A 174 -0.59 -12.55 18.15
CA ALA A 174 0.54 -13.39 17.73
C ALA A 174 0.10 -14.68 17.00
N LEU A 175 0.91 -15.11 16.04
CA LEU A 175 0.75 -16.35 15.26
C LEU A 175 1.31 -17.54 16.03
N GLN A 176 0.65 -17.90 17.11
CA GLN A 176 1.02 -19.06 17.92
C GLN A 176 0.40 -20.33 17.32
N ILE A 177 1.25 -21.30 16.98
CA ILE A 177 0.87 -22.64 16.60
C ILE A 177 0.50 -23.39 17.89
N MET A 178 -0.80 -23.62 18.10
CA MET A 178 -1.32 -24.32 19.28
C MET A 178 -1.66 -25.79 18.96
N VAL A 179 -1.28 -26.70 19.86
CA VAL A 179 -1.66 -28.11 19.81
C VAL A 179 -2.38 -28.51 21.10
N ASN A 180 -3.40 -29.35 21.00
CA ASN A 180 -4.10 -29.86 22.17
C ASN A 180 -3.33 -31.05 22.75
N VAL A 181 -2.74 -30.86 23.94
CA VAL A 181 -2.12 -31.93 24.72
C VAL A 181 -3.05 -32.22 25.89
N SER A 182 -3.64 -33.43 25.91
CA SER A 182 -4.59 -33.84 26.96
C SER A 182 -5.75 -32.86 27.17
N GLY A 183 -6.31 -32.32 26.07
CA GLY A 183 -7.41 -31.36 26.10
C GLY A 183 -7.02 -29.92 26.43
N THR A 184 -5.73 -29.64 26.68
CA THR A 184 -5.22 -28.30 26.97
C THR A 184 -4.49 -27.73 25.75
N PRO A 185 -4.89 -26.57 25.22
CA PRO A 185 -4.20 -25.93 24.10
C PRO A 185 -2.85 -25.39 24.56
N THR A 186 -1.76 -26.00 24.08
CA THR A 186 -0.38 -25.69 24.42
C THR A 186 0.32 -25.07 23.21
N GLY A 187 1.01 -23.93 23.39
CA GLY A 187 1.78 -23.28 22.34
C GLY A 187 3.02 -24.10 21.99
N LEU A 188 3.10 -24.55 20.73
CA LEU A 188 4.23 -25.32 20.20
C LEU A 188 5.31 -24.42 19.61
N PHE A 189 4.89 -23.35 18.92
CA PHE A 189 5.77 -22.48 18.17
C PHE A 189 5.14 -21.10 17.96
N ASP A 190 5.93 -20.04 18.08
CA ASP A 190 5.52 -18.68 17.73
C ASP A 190 6.13 -18.29 16.38
N ALA A 191 5.29 -18.23 15.34
CA ALA A 191 5.70 -17.86 13.99
C ALA A 191 5.71 -16.35 13.75
N THR A 192 5.31 -15.54 14.73
CA THR A 192 5.04 -14.11 14.56
C THR A 192 6.25 -13.36 14.01
N SER A 193 7.42 -13.53 14.62
CA SER A 193 8.64 -12.82 14.21
C SER A 193 9.14 -13.26 12.83
N LEU A 194 9.00 -14.54 12.50
CA LEU A 194 9.35 -15.06 11.17
C LEU A 194 8.49 -14.40 10.09
N VAL A 195 7.17 -14.38 10.29
CA VAL A 195 6.25 -13.77 9.32
C VAL A 195 6.46 -12.26 9.24
N GLN A 196 6.70 -11.58 10.36
CA GLN A 196 7.01 -10.14 10.37
C GLN A 196 8.29 -9.83 9.58
N ASN A 197 9.35 -10.62 9.75
CA ASN A 197 10.60 -10.45 9.01
C ASN A 197 10.42 -10.72 7.51
N GLU A 198 9.63 -11.73 7.15
CA GLU A 198 9.34 -12.03 5.76
C GLU A 198 8.48 -10.92 5.12
N LEU A 199 7.47 -10.40 5.84
CA LEU A 199 6.68 -9.26 5.40
C LEU A 199 7.55 -8.02 5.16
N MET A 200 8.52 -7.76 6.03
CA MET A 200 9.47 -6.66 5.82
C MET A 200 10.34 -6.92 4.59
N THR A 201 10.88 -8.12 4.42
CA THR A 201 11.80 -8.45 3.32
C THR A 201 11.10 -8.45 1.96
N GLN A 202 10.01 -9.21 1.83
CA GLN A 202 9.25 -9.33 0.60
C GLN A 202 8.47 -8.05 0.30
N GLY A 203 7.85 -7.45 1.32
CA GLY A 203 7.12 -6.18 1.15
C GLY A 203 8.04 -5.08 0.62
N SER A 204 9.26 -4.97 1.14
CA SER A 204 10.23 -3.99 0.65
C SER A 204 10.69 -4.29 -0.77
N THR A 205 10.94 -5.56 -1.08
CA THR A 205 11.32 -5.99 -2.43
C THR A 205 10.21 -5.66 -3.44
N LEU A 206 8.95 -5.95 -3.09
CA LEU A 206 7.77 -5.66 -3.90
C LEU A 206 7.64 -4.15 -4.13
N LEU A 207 7.70 -3.37 -3.04
CA LEU A 207 7.58 -1.91 -3.11
C LEU A 207 8.67 -1.29 -3.98
N GLN A 208 9.92 -1.73 -3.84
CA GLN A 208 11.04 -1.21 -4.62
C GLN A 208 10.95 -1.58 -6.09
N LYS A 209 10.66 -2.84 -6.40
CA LYS A 209 10.74 -3.35 -7.78
C LYS A 209 9.49 -3.07 -8.61
N GLN A 210 8.32 -2.99 -7.98
CA GLN A 210 7.06 -2.99 -8.70
C GLN A 210 6.24 -1.74 -8.41
N ALA A 211 6.28 -1.19 -7.21
CA ALA A 211 5.45 -0.03 -6.85
C ALA A 211 6.14 1.33 -7.06
N LEU A 212 7.45 1.41 -6.82
CA LEU A 212 8.16 2.69 -6.72
C LEU A 212 8.25 3.45 -8.04
N GLU A 213 8.57 2.79 -9.14
CA GLU A 213 8.67 3.42 -10.46
C GLU A 213 7.29 3.94 -10.94
N PRO A 214 6.22 3.13 -10.97
CA PRO A 214 4.90 3.65 -11.34
C PRO A 214 4.40 4.76 -10.42
N LEU A 215 4.72 4.71 -9.13
CA LEU A 215 4.39 5.79 -8.19
C LEU A 215 5.11 7.09 -8.60
N ASN A 216 6.41 7.03 -8.88
CA ASN A 216 7.19 8.18 -9.35
C ASN A 216 6.67 8.75 -10.66
N ASP A 217 6.28 7.90 -11.61
CA ASP A 217 5.69 8.32 -12.87
C ASP A 217 4.37 9.06 -12.69
N LYS A 218 3.52 8.59 -11.77
CA LYS A 218 2.26 9.28 -11.44
C LYS A 218 2.50 10.60 -10.72
N VAL A 219 3.45 10.64 -9.79
CA VAL A 219 3.88 11.89 -9.14
C VAL A 219 4.34 12.90 -10.19
N ARG A 220 5.20 12.48 -11.12
CA ARG A 220 5.69 13.33 -12.22
C ARG A 220 4.58 13.77 -13.17
N ALA A 221 3.68 12.87 -13.54
CA ALA A 221 2.56 13.20 -14.42
C ALA A 221 1.62 14.26 -13.82
N PHE A 222 1.50 14.30 -12.49
CA PHE A 222 0.56 15.20 -11.81
C PHE A 222 1.18 16.52 -11.36
N PHE A 223 2.38 16.46 -10.77
CA PHE A 223 3.06 17.65 -10.24
C PHE A 223 4.10 18.23 -11.19
N GLY A 224 4.35 17.57 -12.32
CA GLY A 224 5.33 17.99 -13.31
C GLY A 224 6.75 17.56 -12.97
N SER A 225 7.73 18.26 -13.53
CA SER A 225 9.15 17.96 -13.37
C SER A 225 9.77 18.54 -12.11
N THR A 226 9.06 19.41 -11.40
CA THR A 226 9.57 20.17 -10.26
C THR A 226 8.72 19.87 -9.05
N VAL A 227 9.35 19.37 -7.99
CA VAL A 227 8.73 19.17 -6.69
C VAL A 227 9.75 19.57 -5.62
N PHE A 228 9.26 19.98 -4.45
CA PHE A 228 10.10 20.29 -3.31
C PHE A 228 9.90 19.26 -2.21
N CYS A 229 10.99 18.91 -1.54
CA CYS A 229 10.92 17.97 -0.43
C CYS A 229 10.62 18.67 0.90
N THR A 230 10.88 19.98 0.97
CA THR A 230 10.68 20.79 2.18
C THR A 230 10.01 22.12 1.85
N GLN A 231 9.40 22.76 2.86
CA GLN A 231 8.84 24.10 2.68
C GLN A 231 9.95 25.14 2.43
N GLU A 232 11.11 24.95 3.05
CA GLU A 232 12.25 25.86 2.93
C GLU A 232 12.82 25.88 1.51
N SER A 233 12.99 24.71 0.88
CA SER A 233 13.45 24.60 -0.51
C SER A 233 12.48 25.25 -1.50
N GLN A 234 11.17 25.06 -1.29
CA GLN A 234 10.13 25.73 -2.08
C GLN A 234 10.23 27.25 -1.96
N LEU A 235 10.32 27.79 -0.74
CA LEU A 235 10.44 29.24 -0.51
C LEU A 235 11.72 29.81 -1.11
N ALA A 236 12.85 29.11 -0.99
CA ALA A 236 14.12 29.51 -1.59
C ALA A 236 14.07 29.53 -3.12
N TRP A 237 13.32 28.61 -3.73
CA TRP A 237 13.09 28.61 -5.18
C TRP A 237 12.18 29.76 -5.60
N LEU A 238 11.08 30.01 -4.87
CA LEU A 238 10.15 31.11 -5.14
C LEU A 238 10.81 32.49 -5.03
N ALA A 239 11.75 32.67 -4.11
CA ALA A 239 12.53 33.90 -4.01
C ALA A 239 13.38 34.18 -5.28
N LYS A 240 13.80 33.13 -6.00
CA LYS A 240 14.57 33.21 -7.24
C LYS A 240 13.71 33.20 -8.50
N HIS A 241 12.48 32.71 -8.38
CA HIS A 241 11.49 32.61 -9.45
C HIS A 241 10.21 33.32 -8.98
N PRO A 242 10.23 34.66 -8.93
CA PRO A 242 9.06 35.42 -8.54
C PRO A 242 7.91 35.03 -9.45
N GLN A 243 6.86 34.49 -8.84
CA GLN A 243 5.59 34.29 -9.52
C GLN A 243 5.19 35.64 -10.14
N ALA A 244 4.66 35.62 -11.36
CA ALA A 244 4.01 36.78 -11.92
C ALA A 244 2.79 37.08 -11.02
N ASN A 245 2.99 37.85 -9.96
CA ASN A 245 1.90 38.33 -9.14
C ASN A 245 1.05 39.22 -10.04
N ASP A 246 -0.20 38.80 -10.23
CA ASP A 246 -1.28 39.73 -10.49
C ASP A 246 -1.11 40.92 -9.56
N THR A 247 -0.87 42.07 -10.19
CA THR A 247 -0.76 43.36 -9.57
C THR A 247 -1.87 43.52 -8.53
N ALA A 248 -1.47 43.77 -7.29
CA ALA A 248 -2.35 44.24 -6.24
C ALA A 248 -3.19 45.43 -6.77
N THR A 249 -4.48 45.18 -7.04
CA THR A 249 -5.45 46.26 -7.21
C THR A 249 -6.61 45.98 -6.28
N THR A 250 -6.63 46.76 -5.21
CA THR A 250 -7.70 46.86 -4.22
C THR A 250 -9.01 47.24 -4.91
N SER A 251 -9.94 46.31 -5.05
CA SER A 251 -11.36 46.65 -5.22
C SER A 251 -12.28 45.52 -4.73
N SER A 252 -12.94 45.79 -3.60
CA SER A 252 -14.29 45.41 -3.13
C SER A 252 -14.99 44.12 -3.63
N PRO A 253 -15.75 43.41 -2.77
CA PRO A 253 -16.16 42.03 -3.00
C PRO A 253 -17.32 41.91 -4.00
N ALA A 254 -17.10 41.15 -5.08
CA ALA A 254 -18.14 40.62 -5.93
C ALA A 254 -18.26 39.10 -5.74
N ALA A 255 -19.52 38.63 -5.75
CA ALA A 255 -20.04 37.33 -5.32
C ALA A 255 -19.22 36.07 -5.68
N PRO A 256 -19.30 35.00 -4.86
CA PRO A 256 -18.62 33.74 -5.14
C PRO A 256 -19.26 33.07 -6.35
N LYS A 257 -18.57 33.11 -7.49
CA LYS A 257 -18.81 32.15 -8.57
C LYS A 257 -18.07 30.88 -8.22
N THR A 258 -18.85 29.83 -7.97
CA THR A 258 -18.45 28.45 -7.79
C THR A 258 -17.57 28.02 -8.97
N SER A 259 -16.25 28.16 -8.81
CA SER A 259 -15.29 27.54 -9.71
C SER A 259 -15.28 26.06 -9.38
N SER A 260 -15.70 25.24 -10.34
CA SER A 260 -15.70 23.79 -10.26
C SER A 260 -14.33 23.30 -9.81
N ALA A 261 -14.26 22.75 -8.60
CA ALA A 261 -13.10 21.99 -8.16
C ALA A 261 -12.90 20.84 -9.15
N ASN A 262 -11.71 20.84 -9.75
CA ASN A 262 -11.22 19.88 -10.73
C ASN A 262 -11.75 18.45 -10.49
N THR A 263 -12.58 18.00 -11.42
CA THR A 263 -12.85 16.58 -11.73
C THR A 263 -11.58 15.79 -12.07
N SER A 264 -10.45 16.46 -12.28
CA SER A 264 -9.13 15.86 -12.53
C SER A 264 -8.46 15.21 -11.31
N SER A 265 -8.93 15.47 -10.08
CA SER A 265 -8.39 14.86 -8.85
C SER A 265 -8.79 13.39 -8.66
N VAL A 266 -9.77 12.90 -9.43
CA VAL A 266 -10.35 11.55 -9.29
C VAL A 266 -9.55 10.51 -10.08
N ALA A 267 -8.92 10.91 -11.20
CA ALA A 267 -8.29 9.97 -12.14
C ALA A 267 -6.89 9.49 -11.70
N LEU A 268 -6.13 10.30 -10.96
CA LEU A 268 -4.76 9.96 -10.57
C LEU A 268 -4.70 8.91 -9.46
N LEU A 269 -5.71 8.92 -8.59
CA LEU A 269 -5.72 8.11 -7.39
C LEU A 269 -6.27 6.70 -7.65
N VAL A 270 -7.32 6.59 -8.49
CA VAL A 270 -7.80 5.29 -8.98
C VAL A 270 -6.66 4.50 -9.65
N PHE A 271 -5.70 5.18 -10.30
CA PHE A 271 -4.57 4.52 -10.95
C PHE A 271 -3.34 4.29 -10.06
N ALA A 272 -2.96 5.20 -9.15
CA ALA A 272 -1.87 4.92 -8.21
C ALA A 272 -2.19 3.70 -7.31
N LEU A 273 -3.48 3.50 -7.01
CA LEU A 273 -3.98 2.29 -6.34
C LEU A 273 -4.11 1.10 -7.29
N ALA A 274 -4.55 1.30 -8.54
CA ALA A 274 -4.54 0.22 -9.53
C ALA A 274 -3.14 -0.35 -9.78
N VAL A 275 -2.07 0.43 -9.64
CA VAL A 275 -0.70 -0.10 -9.75
C VAL A 275 -0.31 -0.89 -8.50
N LEU A 276 -0.64 -0.45 -7.29
CA LEU A 276 -0.44 -1.24 -6.07
C LEU A 276 -1.16 -2.62 -6.11
N VAL A 277 -2.17 -2.77 -6.97
CA VAL A 277 -3.00 -3.98 -7.09
C VAL A 277 -2.80 -4.76 -8.40
N HIS A 278 -2.35 -4.14 -9.49
CA HIS A 278 -1.88 -4.86 -10.70
C HIS A 278 -0.58 -5.65 -10.47
N ILE A 279 -0.03 -5.52 -9.27
CA ILE A 279 1.15 -6.22 -8.78
C ILE A 279 0.77 -7.53 -8.04
N SER A 280 -0.53 -7.82 -7.86
CA SER A 280 -1.07 -9.10 -7.36
C SER A 280 -1.61 -10.00 -8.48
#